data_AF-A0A9X2VQ58-F1
#
_entry.id   AF-A0A9X2VQ58-F1
#
_cell.length_a   1.000
_cell.length_b   1.000
_cell.length_c   1.000
_cell.angle_alpha   90.00
_cell.angle_beta   90.00
_cell.angle_gamma   90.00
#
_symmetry.space_group_name_H-M   'P 1'
#
loop_
_entity.id
_entity.type
_entity.pdbx_description
1 polymer ?
#
loop_
_entity_poly.entity_id
_entity_poly.type
_entity_poly.pdbx_seq_one_letter_code
_entity_poly.pdbx_strand_id
1 'polypeptide(L)'
;MDTDTESARVAALAALIGWADRRERLSSDRADLVAEAWRTGTRNVAELARLARVSRDTVYADLASRDVTVGKRQVEPTGSLAGRGAPLRADSVRAVGQIADAVVRPAFGHDPADPVTRAAFSASGALEVVADVLDPPTDQGPGWTRPELLRSLAERGDEVTHHALRALAASGERARLAADADLRRRSVLHTGRHAVVDGADIALTTPTGETVTVRVGADDTGWTTLDGPLLAGEVEPLDHLEVRAALDVLARVATRHLVEGAKTERRKDALPGSPPPRHRFTPSNE
;
A
#
# COMPACT_ATOMS: atom_id res chain seq x y z
N MET A 1 29.19 -0.25 10.79
CA MET A 1 28.54 -1.33 10.04
C MET A 1 28.22 -0.74 8.69
N ASP A 2 28.76 -1.31 7.62
CA ASP A 2 28.80 -0.68 6.29
C ASP A 2 27.39 -0.65 5.69
N THR A 3 26.81 0.54 5.52
CA THR A 3 25.42 0.76 5.07
C THR A 3 25.15 0.14 3.70
N ASP A 4 26.18 0.07 2.86
CA ASP A 4 26.12 -0.47 1.51
C ASP A 4 25.91 -2.00 1.51
N THR A 5 26.45 -2.70 2.52
CA THR A 5 26.32 -4.17 2.63
C THR A 5 24.90 -4.58 3.02
N GLU A 6 24.24 -3.81 3.90
CA GLU A 6 22.86 -4.11 4.33
C GLU A 6 21.84 -3.81 3.23
N SER A 7 22.02 -2.71 2.50
CA SER A 7 21.16 -2.38 1.35
C SER A 7 21.26 -3.43 0.24
N ALA A 8 22.47 -3.90 -0.07
CA ALA A 8 22.68 -4.98 -1.04
C ALA A 8 22.00 -6.29 -0.60
N ARG A 9 22.04 -6.61 0.70
CA ARG A 9 21.37 -7.79 1.27
C ARG A 9 19.86 -7.73 1.11
N VAL A 10 19.25 -6.60 1.46
CA VAL A 10 17.81 -6.39 1.34
C VAL A 10 17.36 -6.53 -0.12
N ALA A 11 18.14 -5.96 -1.05
CA ALA A 11 17.85 -6.05 -2.48
C ALA A 11 17.88 -7.48 -3.01
N ALA A 12 18.90 -8.24 -2.66
CA ALA A 12 19.03 -9.63 -3.11
C ALA A 12 17.89 -10.52 -2.54
N LEU A 13 17.47 -10.31 -1.30
CA LEU A 13 16.34 -11.05 -0.73
C LEU A 13 15.00 -10.68 -1.36
N ALA A 14 14.76 -9.40 -1.63
CA ALA A 14 13.54 -8.95 -2.30
C ALA A 14 13.45 -9.51 -3.73
N ALA A 15 14.56 -9.55 -4.46
CA ALA A 15 14.61 -10.16 -5.78
C ALA A 15 14.30 -11.66 -5.73
N LEU A 16 14.81 -12.38 -4.72
CA LEU A 16 14.52 -13.80 -4.51
C LEU A 16 13.04 -14.06 -4.16
N ILE A 17 12.42 -13.19 -3.36
CA ILE A 17 10.98 -13.25 -3.05
C ILE A 17 10.16 -12.97 -4.31
N GLY A 18 10.50 -11.91 -5.05
CA GLY A 18 9.81 -11.53 -6.29
C GLY A 18 9.91 -12.60 -7.38
N TRP A 19 11.01 -13.37 -7.40
CA TRP A 19 11.14 -14.54 -8.27
C TRP A 19 10.15 -15.65 -7.89
N ALA A 20 9.95 -15.93 -6.59
CA ALA A 20 9.05 -17.00 -6.16
C ALA A 20 7.61 -16.80 -6.65
N ASP A 21 7.16 -15.54 -6.74
CA ASP A 21 5.84 -15.17 -7.26
C ASP A 21 5.76 -15.20 -8.81
N ARG A 22 6.91 -15.28 -9.51
CA ARG A 22 7.01 -15.29 -10.98
C ARG A 22 7.71 -16.55 -11.54
N ARG A 23 7.79 -17.61 -10.73
CA ARG A 23 8.63 -18.81 -10.99
C ARG A 23 8.43 -19.44 -12.37
N GLU A 24 7.21 -19.38 -12.92
CA GLU A 24 6.85 -19.98 -14.20
C GLU A 24 7.43 -19.20 -15.39
N ARG A 25 7.69 -17.90 -15.22
CA ARG A 25 8.22 -17.01 -16.27
C ARG A 25 9.73 -16.85 -16.22
N LEU A 26 10.35 -17.03 -15.05
CA LEU A 26 11.77 -16.75 -14.80
C LEU A 26 12.52 -17.98 -14.25
N SER A 27 12.19 -19.18 -14.73
CA SER A 27 12.71 -20.43 -14.14
C SER A 27 14.24 -20.56 -14.17
N SER A 28 14.93 -19.90 -15.11
CA SER A 28 16.39 -19.88 -15.26
C SER A 28 17.11 -19.05 -14.19
N ASP A 29 16.45 -18.04 -13.62
CA ASP A 29 17.13 -16.98 -12.86
C ASP A 29 17.27 -17.32 -11.38
N ARG A 30 16.64 -18.41 -10.93
CA ARG A 30 16.63 -18.84 -9.52
C ARG A 30 18.03 -18.98 -8.94
N ALA A 31 18.90 -19.67 -9.67
CA ALA A 31 20.25 -19.98 -9.20
C ALA A 31 21.11 -18.72 -9.03
N ASP A 32 20.94 -17.73 -9.91
CA ASP A 32 21.57 -16.41 -9.78
C ASP A 32 21.13 -15.70 -8.52
N LEU A 33 19.82 -15.61 -8.30
CA LEU A 33 19.22 -14.88 -7.20
C LEU A 33 19.54 -15.52 -5.85
N VAL A 34 19.54 -16.86 -5.78
CA VAL A 34 19.96 -17.61 -4.59
C VAL A 34 21.44 -17.34 -4.26
N ALA A 35 22.31 -17.36 -5.27
CA ALA A 35 23.74 -17.08 -5.09
C ALA A 35 23.99 -15.63 -4.65
N GLU A 36 23.24 -14.67 -5.21
CA GLU A 36 23.37 -13.27 -4.86
C GLU A 36 22.89 -12.97 -3.43
N ALA A 37 21.74 -13.53 -3.03
CA ALA A 37 21.25 -13.45 -1.65
C ALA A 37 22.23 -14.06 -0.65
N TRP A 38 22.94 -15.13 -1.04
CA TRP A 38 24.01 -15.71 -0.25
C TRP A 38 25.22 -14.76 -0.14
N ARG A 39 25.73 -14.25 -1.27
CA ARG A 39 26.92 -13.38 -1.30
C ARG A 39 26.73 -12.13 -0.45
N THR A 40 25.56 -11.52 -0.53
CA THR A 40 25.16 -10.31 0.22
C THR A 40 24.91 -10.55 1.71
N GLY A 41 25.05 -11.78 2.21
CA GLY A 41 25.15 -12.07 3.65
C GLY A 41 24.03 -12.91 4.23
N THR A 42 23.01 -13.32 3.44
CA THR A 42 21.99 -14.25 3.93
C THR A 42 22.49 -15.68 3.85
N ARG A 43 23.25 -16.08 4.88
CA ARG A 43 23.95 -17.38 4.97
C ARG A 43 23.10 -18.50 5.58
N ASN A 44 21.78 -18.35 5.60
CA ASN A 44 20.84 -19.34 6.13
C ASN A 44 20.08 -20.04 4.99
N VAL A 45 20.48 -21.27 4.68
CA VAL A 45 19.84 -22.09 3.62
C VAL A 45 18.34 -22.30 3.87
N ALA A 46 17.93 -22.46 5.14
CA ALA A 46 16.52 -22.65 5.47
C ALA A 46 15.70 -21.37 5.20
N GLU A 47 16.30 -20.20 5.45
CA GLU A 47 15.69 -18.91 5.15
C GLU A 47 15.56 -18.69 3.63
N LEU A 48 16.64 -18.93 2.87
CA LEU A 48 16.62 -18.83 1.41
C LEU A 48 15.57 -19.78 0.80
N ALA A 49 15.49 -21.02 1.28
CA ALA A 49 14.50 -22.00 0.84
C ALA A 49 13.07 -21.51 1.11
N ARG A 50 12.83 -20.92 2.29
CA ARG A 50 11.52 -20.37 2.67
C ARG A 50 11.13 -19.18 1.79
N LEU A 51 12.06 -18.24 1.55
CA LEU A 51 11.80 -17.04 0.75
C LEU A 51 11.57 -17.38 -0.73
N ALA A 52 12.38 -18.30 -1.27
CA ALA A 52 12.24 -18.78 -2.64
C ALA A 52 11.09 -19.80 -2.82
N ARG A 53 10.46 -20.28 -1.74
CA ARG A 53 9.44 -21.35 -1.74
C ARG A 53 9.89 -22.62 -2.46
N VAL A 54 11.14 -23.03 -2.23
CA VAL A 54 11.72 -24.27 -2.76
C VAL A 54 12.25 -25.15 -1.65
N SER A 55 12.65 -26.37 -1.99
CA SER A 55 13.29 -27.27 -1.03
C SER A 55 14.71 -26.79 -0.68
N ARG A 56 15.23 -27.19 0.49
CA ARG A 56 16.63 -26.90 0.87
C ARG A 56 17.61 -27.54 -0.12
N ASP A 57 17.29 -28.74 -0.62
CA ASP A 57 18.13 -29.45 -1.60
C ASP A 57 18.24 -28.66 -2.91
N THR A 58 17.17 -28.00 -3.33
CA THR A 58 17.18 -27.09 -4.48
C THR A 58 18.11 -25.91 -4.24
N VAL A 59 18.09 -25.30 -3.04
CA VAL A 59 19.01 -24.21 -2.69
C VAL A 59 20.47 -24.68 -2.70
N TYR A 60 20.76 -25.88 -2.18
CA TYR A 60 22.10 -26.45 -2.24
C TYR A 60 22.56 -26.67 -3.69
N ALA A 61 21.70 -27.21 -4.55
CA ALA A 61 22.00 -27.42 -5.96
C ALA A 61 22.24 -26.10 -6.70
N ASP A 62 21.42 -25.08 -6.44
CA ASP A 62 21.55 -23.76 -7.03
C ASP A 62 22.86 -23.08 -6.62
N LEU A 63 23.21 -23.11 -5.33
CA LEU A 63 24.47 -22.58 -4.82
C LEU A 63 25.68 -23.31 -5.43
N ALA A 64 25.61 -24.64 -5.51
CA ALA A 64 26.65 -25.45 -6.15
C ALA A 64 26.82 -25.11 -7.63
N SER A 65 25.73 -24.87 -8.36
CA SER A 65 25.76 -24.49 -9.78
C SER A 65 26.47 -23.15 -10.05
N ARG A 66 26.61 -22.31 -9.01
CA ARG A 66 27.26 -20.98 -9.04
C ARG A 66 28.55 -20.93 -8.24
N ASP A 67 29.18 -22.09 -8.03
CA ASP A 67 30.46 -22.27 -7.33
C ASP A 67 30.47 -21.71 -5.89
N VAL A 68 29.31 -21.69 -5.22
CA VAL A 68 29.18 -21.23 -3.83
C VAL A 68 29.27 -22.41 -2.86
N THR A 69 30.37 -22.48 -2.10
CA THR A 69 30.57 -23.54 -1.08
C THR A 69 29.92 -23.20 0.25
N VAL A 70 28.90 -23.97 0.64
CA VAL A 70 28.25 -23.87 1.96
C VAL A 70 29.11 -24.58 3.01
N GLY A 71 29.90 -23.85 3.80
CA GLY A 71 30.69 -24.45 4.88
C GLY A 71 31.85 -23.60 5.43
N LYS A 72 32.35 -22.61 4.69
CA LYS A 72 33.36 -21.69 5.21
C LYS A 72 32.68 -20.58 6.03
N ARG A 73 32.69 -20.76 7.35
CA ARG A 73 32.23 -19.78 8.34
C ARG A 73 33.21 -18.59 8.36
N GLN A 74 32.94 -17.58 7.53
CA GLN A 74 33.50 -16.24 7.74
C GLN A 74 32.48 -15.37 8.48
N VAL A 75 33.02 -14.53 9.36
CA VAL A 75 32.38 -13.85 10.50
C VAL A 75 31.12 -13.05 10.12
N GLU A 76 30.12 -13.10 11.03
CA GLU A 76 28.81 -12.43 10.94
C GLU A 76 28.91 -10.90 10.81
N PRO A 77 27.87 -10.26 10.25
CA PRO A 77 27.11 -9.33 11.08
C PRO A 77 25.58 -9.59 11.11
N THR A 78 25.09 -9.81 12.33
CA THR A 78 23.85 -9.34 12.99
C THR A 78 22.72 -8.72 12.16
N GLY A 79 21.49 -9.20 12.41
CA GLY A 79 20.26 -8.40 12.25
C GLY A 79 19.01 -9.23 11.98
N SER A 80 18.38 -9.76 13.03
CA SER A 80 17.05 -10.37 12.95
C SER A 80 15.99 -9.29 12.74
N LEU A 81 15.14 -9.43 11.72
CA LEU A 81 13.94 -8.59 11.47
C LEU A 81 12.82 -8.77 12.54
N ALA A 82 13.13 -9.29 13.72
CA ALA A 82 12.15 -9.64 14.76
C ALA A 82 11.64 -8.46 15.62
N GLY A 83 12.06 -7.22 15.34
CA GLY A 83 11.58 -6.05 16.09
C GLY A 83 10.33 -5.42 15.46
N ARG A 84 9.12 -5.86 15.84
CA ARG A 84 7.91 -5.04 15.60
C ARG A 84 8.11 -3.70 16.30
N GLY A 85 8.15 -2.60 15.54
CA GLY A 85 8.27 -1.23 16.07
C GLY A 85 9.64 -0.57 15.91
N ALA A 86 10.60 -1.17 15.19
CA ALA A 86 11.80 -0.44 14.78
C ALA A 86 11.42 0.72 13.82
N PRO A 87 12.01 1.92 13.99
CA PRO A 87 11.71 3.06 13.14
C PRO A 87 12.10 2.77 11.69
N LEU A 88 11.27 3.23 10.76
CA LEU A 88 11.51 3.14 9.32
C LEU A 88 12.78 3.95 8.98
N ARG A 89 13.73 3.34 8.26
CA ARG A 89 15.00 3.96 7.88
C ARG A 89 14.98 4.36 6.41
N ALA A 90 15.52 5.54 6.11
CA ALA A 90 15.56 6.07 4.74
C ALA A 90 16.27 5.12 3.78
N ASP A 91 17.45 4.59 4.12
CA ASP A 91 18.21 3.69 3.24
C ASP A 91 17.43 2.42 2.88
N SER A 92 16.69 1.85 3.84
CA SER A 92 15.84 0.69 3.58
C SER A 92 14.70 1.02 2.62
N VAL A 93 14.11 2.21 2.74
CA VAL A 93 13.07 2.67 1.80
C VAL A 93 13.65 2.94 0.42
N ARG A 94 14.83 3.58 0.32
CA ARG A 94 15.55 3.79 -0.95
C ARG A 94 15.84 2.47 -1.64
N ALA A 95 16.33 1.47 -0.91
CA ALA A 95 16.59 0.15 -1.46
C ALA A 95 15.32 -0.47 -2.05
N VAL A 96 14.20 -0.42 -1.33
CA VAL A 96 12.90 -0.92 -1.84
C VAL A 96 12.43 -0.12 -3.06
N GLY A 97 12.57 1.21 -3.04
CA GLY A 97 12.26 2.08 -4.17
C GLY A 97 13.05 1.73 -5.42
N GLN A 98 14.36 1.55 -5.30
CA GLN A 98 15.26 1.15 -6.39
C GLN A 98 14.91 -0.23 -6.96
N ILE A 99 14.54 -1.19 -6.11
CA ILE A 99 14.11 -2.53 -6.56
C ILE A 99 12.79 -2.42 -7.32
N ALA A 100 11.83 -1.66 -6.77
CA ALA A 100 10.54 -1.44 -7.42
C ALA A 100 10.74 -0.76 -8.77
N ASP A 101 11.54 0.30 -8.84
CA ASP A 101 11.88 0.99 -10.08
C ASP A 101 12.57 0.06 -11.08
N ALA A 102 13.58 -0.72 -10.67
CA ALA A 102 14.27 -1.66 -11.57
C ALA A 102 13.33 -2.71 -12.19
N VAL A 103 12.30 -3.13 -11.45
CA VAL A 103 11.28 -4.08 -11.93
C VAL A 103 10.25 -3.40 -12.84
N VAL A 104 9.82 -2.18 -12.49
CA VAL A 104 8.71 -1.49 -13.16
C VAL A 104 9.18 -0.74 -14.40
N ARG A 105 10.40 -0.19 -14.39
CA ARG A 105 10.94 0.66 -15.48
C ARG A 105 10.94 -0.03 -16.85
N PRO A 106 11.29 -1.31 -17.01
CA PRO A 106 11.16 -2.00 -18.30
C PRO A 106 9.71 -2.11 -18.78
N ALA A 107 8.77 -2.39 -17.87
CA ALA A 107 7.35 -2.44 -18.21
C ALA A 107 6.83 -1.06 -18.64
N PHE A 108 7.22 -0.01 -17.92
CA PHE A 108 6.88 1.37 -18.25
C PHE A 108 7.46 1.82 -19.60
N GLY A 109 8.67 1.40 -19.93
CA GLY A 109 9.27 1.64 -21.24
C GLY A 109 8.56 0.92 -22.39
N HIS A 110 7.91 -0.22 -22.12
CA HIS A 110 7.16 -0.99 -23.11
C HIS A 110 5.76 -0.40 -23.36
N ASP A 111 5.01 -0.13 -22.29
CA ASP A 111 3.68 0.49 -22.37
C ASP A 111 3.48 1.52 -21.25
N PRO A 112 3.79 2.80 -21.50
CA PRO A 112 3.61 3.85 -20.50
C PRO A 112 2.13 4.23 -20.28
N ALA A 113 1.20 3.76 -21.11
CA ALA A 113 -0.22 4.04 -20.99
C ALA A 113 -0.96 3.00 -20.11
N ASP A 114 -0.36 1.82 -19.90
CA ASP A 114 -0.94 0.77 -19.06
C ASP A 114 -1.13 1.26 -17.60
N PRO A 115 -2.38 1.22 -17.07
CA PRO A 115 -2.67 1.80 -15.76
C PRO A 115 -2.00 1.05 -14.60
N VAL A 116 -1.77 -0.26 -14.71
CA VAL A 116 -1.07 -1.03 -13.67
C VAL A 116 0.39 -0.59 -13.61
N THR A 117 1.02 -0.47 -14.77
CA THR A 117 2.41 -0.03 -14.92
C THR A 117 2.59 1.40 -14.42
N ARG A 118 1.65 2.32 -14.74
CA ARG A 118 1.65 3.68 -14.18
C ARG A 118 1.48 3.69 -12.67
N ALA A 119 0.57 2.89 -12.12
CA ALA A 119 0.37 2.81 -10.66
C ALA A 119 1.64 2.32 -9.95
N ALA A 120 2.28 1.28 -10.50
CA ALA A 120 3.51 0.72 -9.96
C ALA A 120 4.69 1.72 -10.07
N PHE A 121 4.76 2.49 -11.15
CA PHE A 121 5.82 3.48 -11.35
C PHE A 121 5.64 4.70 -10.44
N SER A 122 4.41 5.19 -10.28
CA SER A 122 4.12 6.23 -9.28
C SER A 122 4.40 5.72 -7.86
N ALA A 123 4.17 4.44 -7.58
CA ALA A 123 4.45 3.85 -6.27
C ALA A 123 5.96 3.76 -5.98
N SER A 124 6.79 3.43 -6.97
CA SER A 124 8.25 3.47 -6.79
C SER A 124 8.73 4.90 -6.55
N GLY A 125 8.23 5.88 -7.30
CA GLY A 125 8.52 7.30 -7.05
C GLY A 125 8.06 7.79 -5.68
N ALA A 126 6.90 7.34 -5.19
CA ALA A 126 6.43 7.66 -3.85
C ALA A 126 7.38 7.14 -2.76
N LEU A 127 7.96 5.94 -2.94
CA LEU A 127 8.95 5.39 -2.02
C LEU A 127 10.21 6.24 -1.96
N GLU A 128 10.70 6.75 -3.09
CA GLU A 128 11.83 7.68 -3.12
C GLU A 128 11.52 8.94 -2.31
N VAL A 129 10.36 9.56 -2.51
CA VAL A 129 9.96 10.74 -1.73
C VAL A 129 9.80 10.42 -0.24
N VAL A 130 9.30 9.23 0.13
CA VAL A 130 9.28 8.81 1.55
C VAL A 130 10.69 8.76 2.13
N ALA A 131 11.66 8.22 1.39
CA ALA A 131 13.04 8.20 1.85
C ALA A 131 13.59 9.61 2.04
N ASP A 132 13.30 10.52 1.14
CA ASP A 132 13.73 11.92 1.23
C ASP A 132 13.02 12.66 2.38
N VAL A 133 11.76 12.35 2.68
CA VAL A 133 11.08 12.87 3.88
C VAL A 133 11.77 12.40 5.16
N LEU A 134 12.25 11.15 5.19
CA LEU A 134 12.93 10.55 6.35
C LEU A 134 14.36 11.10 6.52
N ASP A 135 15.04 11.37 5.41
CA ASP A 135 16.42 11.83 5.37
C ASP A 135 16.58 12.85 4.22
N PRO A 136 16.20 14.12 4.46
CA PRO A 136 16.19 15.15 3.43
C PRO A 136 17.60 15.45 2.91
N PRO A 137 17.80 15.51 1.58
CA PRO A 137 19.10 15.83 1.02
C PRO A 137 19.50 17.25 1.39
N THR A 138 20.72 17.41 1.90
CA THR A 138 21.23 18.68 2.44
C THR A 138 21.88 19.57 1.38
N ASP A 139 22.15 19.04 0.19
CA ASP A 139 22.94 19.65 -0.87
C ASP A 139 22.12 20.13 -2.08
N GLN A 140 20.82 19.84 -2.14
CA GLN A 140 20.01 20.06 -3.35
C GLN A 140 19.24 21.41 -3.41
N GLY A 141 19.55 22.37 -2.53
CA GLY A 141 18.98 23.72 -2.58
C GLY A 141 17.51 23.82 -2.12
N PRO A 142 16.82 24.94 -2.41
CA PRO A 142 15.41 25.14 -2.03
C PRO A 142 14.49 24.16 -2.78
N GLY A 143 13.44 23.64 -2.13
CA GLY A 143 12.56 22.58 -2.65
C GLY A 143 12.67 21.25 -1.90
N TRP A 144 13.74 21.07 -1.12
CA TRP A 144 14.02 19.85 -0.35
C TRP A 144 13.72 20.01 1.14
N THR A 145 12.87 20.96 1.49
CA THR A 145 12.40 21.10 2.87
C THR A 145 11.38 20.01 3.19
N ARG A 146 11.32 19.57 4.45
CA ARG A 146 10.36 18.54 4.88
C ARG A 146 8.90 18.85 4.53
N PRO A 147 8.38 20.09 4.65
CA PRO A 147 7.03 20.43 4.22
C PRO A 147 6.80 20.28 2.70
N GLU A 148 7.79 20.61 1.88
CA GLU A 148 7.73 20.44 0.42
C GLU A 148 7.73 18.97 0.04
N LEU A 149 8.61 18.18 0.68
CA LEU A 149 8.68 16.74 0.48
C LEU A 149 7.39 16.03 0.93
N LEU A 150 6.78 16.44 2.04
CA LEU A 150 5.48 15.92 2.47
C LEU A 150 4.35 16.25 1.49
N ARG A 151 4.40 17.42 0.84
CA ARG A 151 3.44 17.79 -0.21
C ARG A 151 3.64 16.94 -1.45
N SER A 152 4.88 16.79 -1.90
CA SER A 152 5.22 15.93 -3.03
C SER A 152 4.80 14.47 -2.77
N LEU A 153 4.96 13.99 -1.53
CA LEU A 153 4.50 12.67 -1.14
C LEU A 153 2.98 12.53 -1.26
N ALA A 154 2.23 13.55 -0.87
CA ALA A 154 0.77 13.55 -1.03
C ALA A 154 0.37 13.52 -2.51
N GLU A 155 0.98 14.37 -3.34
CA GLU A 155 0.75 14.39 -4.80
C GLU A 155 1.04 13.03 -5.45
N ARG A 156 2.16 12.39 -5.07
CA ARG A 156 2.49 11.02 -5.54
C ARG A 156 1.50 9.97 -5.05
N GLY A 157 1.04 10.09 -3.80
CA GLY A 157 0.01 9.20 -3.25
C GLY A 157 -1.31 9.30 -4.03
N ASP A 158 -1.68 10.50 -4.45
CA ASP A 158 -2.86 10.74 -5.28
C ASP A 158 -2.70 10.12 -6.68
N GLU A 159 -1.54 10.26 -7.32
CA GLU A 159 -1.23 9.60 -8.59
C GLU A 159 -1.34 8.07 -8.51
N VAL A 160 -0.75 7.47 -7.46
CA VAL A 160 -0.82 6.02 -7.21
C VAL A 160 -2.27 5.58 -7.08
N THR A 161 -3.05 6.31 -6.28
CA THR A 161 -4.46 6.00 -6.05
C THR A 161 -5.24 6.06 -7.34
N HIS A 162 -5.12 7.15 -8.09
CA HIS A 162 -5.82 7.33 -9.37
C HIS A 162 -5.51 6.20 -10.36
N HIS A 163 -4.23 5.87 -10.57
CA HIS A 163 -3.85 4.81 -11.52
C HIS A 163 -4.26 3.41 -11.05
N ALA A 164 -4.21 3.13 -9.76
CA ALA A 164 -4.69 1.87 -9.20
C ALA A 164 -6.21 1.72 -9.37
N LEU A 165 -6.98 2.79 -9.13
CA LEU A 165 -8.42 2.79 -9.37
C LEU A 165 -8.75 2.61 -10.86
N ARG A 166 -7.99 3.26 -11.76
CA ARG A 166 -8.15 3.06 -13.22
C ARG A 166 -7.88 1.62 -13.65
N ALA A 167 -6.83 0.98 -13.13
CA ALA A 167 -6.55 -0.43 -13.40
C ALA A 167 -7.66 -1.35 -12.88
N LEU A 168 -8.19 -1.05 -11.69
CA LEU A 168 -9.31 -1.79 -11.11
C LEU A 168 -10.60 -1.61 -11.92
N ALA A 169 -10.90 -0.37 -12.34
CA ALA A 169 -12.05 -0.05 -13.18
C ALA A 169 -11.99 -0.78 -14.55
N ALA A 170 -10.81 -0.86 -15.15
CA ALA A 170 -10.61 -1.51 -16.45
C ALA A 170 -10.79 -3.05 -16.39
N SER A 171 -10.60 -3.66 -15.22
CA SER A 171 -10.65 -5.12 -15.03
C SER A 171 -11.87 -5.62 -14.24
N GLY A 172 -12.61 -4.71 -13.60
CA GLY A 172 -13.70 -5.03 -12.68
C GLY A 172 -15.07 -4.98 -13.33
N GLU A 173 -15.89 -5.99 -13.06
CA GLU A 173 -17.32 -5.95 -13.38
C GLU A 173 -18.06 -4.98 -12.44
N ARG A 174 -19.03 -4.23 -13.00
CA ARG A 174 -19.82 -3.22 -12.27
C ARG A 174 -20.35 -3.72 -10.92
N ALA A 175 -21.01 -4.89 -10.91
CA ALA A 175 -21.60 -5.47 -9.71
C ALA A 175 -20.54 -5.81 -8.65
N ARG A 176 -19.37 -6.27 -9.07
CA ARG A 176 -18.26 -6.61 -8.16
C ARG A 176 -17.64 -5.37 -7.54
N LEU A 177 -17.44 -4.32 -8.33
CA LEU A 177 -16.93 -3.03 -7.84
C LEU A 177 -17.87 -2.41 -6.81
N ALA A 178 -19.19 -2.45 -7.06
CA ALA A 178 -20.19 -1.99 -6.11
C ALA A 178 -20.14 -2.77 -4.79
N ALA A 179 -20.06 -4.11 -4.88
CA ALA A 179 -19.99 -4.98 -3.71
C ALA A 179 -18.71 -4.76 -2.89
N ASP A 180 -17.56 -4.57 -3.55
CA ASP A 180 -16.28 -4.31 -2.89
C ASP A 180 -16.30 -2.94 -2.17
N ALA A 181 -16.89 -1.91 -2.80
CA ALA A 181 -17.06 -0.60 -2.17
C ALA A 181 -17.97 -0.66 -0.93
N ASP A 182 -19.09 -1.37 -1.03
CA ASP A 182 -20.00 -1.56 0.10
C ASP A 182 -19.38 -2.40 1.23
N LEU A 183 -18.58 -3.41 0.91
CA LEU A 183 -17.82 -4.18 1.90
C LEU A 183 -16.85 -3.28 2.69
N ARG A 184 -16.13 -2.37 2.02
CA ARG A 184 -15.25 -1.39 2.68
C ARG A 184 -16.04 -0.47 3.61
N ARG A 185 -17.14 0.10 3.12
CA ARG A 185 -18.06 0.94 3.90
C ARG A 185 -18.56 0.21 5.15
N ARG A 186 -19.04 -1.03 5.02
CA ARG A 186 -19.50 -1.85 6.15
C ARG A 186 -18.38 -2.15 7.15
N SER A 187 -17.16 -2.39 6.66
CA SER A 187 -15.99 -2.62 7.50
C SER A 187 -15.63 -1.39 8.34
N VAL A 188 -15.72 -0.18 7.76
CA VAL A 188 -15.52 1.08 8.49
C VAL A 188 -16.56 1.24 9.59
N LEU A 189 -17.83 1.01 9.28
CA LEU A 189 -18.92 1.07 10.26
C LEU A 189 -18.76 0.06 11.40
N HIS A 190 -18.29 -1.16 11.10
CA HIS A 190 -18.12 -2.23 12.09
C HIS A 190 -17.14 -1.87 13.21
N THR A 191 -16.22 -0.94 12.98
CA THR A 191 -15.31 -0.46 14.03
C THR A 191 -16.01 0.34 15.13
N GLY A 192 -17.24 0.82 14.88
CA GLY A 192 -18.02 1.65 15.80
C GLY A 192 -17.41 3.02 16.08
N ARG A 193 -16.30 3.40 15.43
CA ARG A 193 -15.56 4.64 15.69
C ARG A 193 -15.60 5.63 14.54
N HIS A 194 -16.09 5.18 13.38
CA HIS A 194 -16.07 5.92 12.14
C HIS A 194 -17.48 6.07 11.58
N ALA A 195 -17.83 7.29 11.18
CA ALA A 195 -19.00 7.54 10.37
C ALA A 195 -18.67 7.29 8.90
N VAL A 196 -19.71 7.05 8.10
CA VAL A 196 -19.63 6.99 6.63
C VAL A 196 -20.57 8.04 6.04
N VAL A 197 -20.27 8.50 4.83
CA VAL A 197 -21.13 9.43 4.09
C VAL A 197 -22.00 8.61 3.15
N ASP A 198 -23.32 8.71 3.30
CA ASP A 198 -24.29 8.05 2.42
C ASP A 198 -24.38 8.74 1.05
N GLY A 199 -24.24 10.07 1.05
CA GLY A 199 -24.25 10.94 -0.11
C GLY A 199 -23.85 12.36 0.28
N ALA A 200 -23.65 13.22 -0.70
CA ALA A 200 -23.26 14.62 -0.49
C ALA A 200 -23.88 15.52 -1.56
N ASP A 201 -24.28 16.72 -1.15
CA ASP A 201 -24.63 17.80 -2.07
C ASP A 201 -23.40 18.69 -2.26
N ILE A 202 -22.92 18.78 -3.50
CA ILE A 202 -21.72 19.53 -3.89
C ILE A 202 -22.14 20.76 -4.69
N ALA A 203 -21.82 21.95 -4.18
CA ALA A 203 -21.95 23.19 -4.92
C ALA A 203 -20.72 23.41 -5.82
N LEU A 204 -20.94 23.50 -7.12
CA LEU A 204 -19.92 23.73 -8.15
C LEU A 204 -20.10 25.13 -8.72
N THR A 205 -19.03 25.94 -8.70
CA THR A 205 -19.02 27.24 -9.39
C THR A 205 -18.49 27.03 -10.81
N THR A 206 -19.27 27.43 -11.80
CA THR A 206 -18.90 27.32 -13.22
C THR A 206 -17.99 28.49 -13.63
N PRO A 207 -17.26 28.39 -14.76
CA PRO A 207 -16.50 29.52 -15.29
C PRO A 207 -17.34 30.76 -15.64
N THR A 208 -18.67 30.59 -15.83
CA THR A 208 -19.62 31.69 -16.06
C THR A 208 -20.04 32.39 -14.76
N GLY A 209 -19.59 31.91 -13.60
CA GLY A 209 -19.93 32.45 -12.28
C GLY A 209 -21.23 31.92 -11.70
N GLU A 210 -21.92 31.02 -12.41
CA GLU A 210 -23.12 30.36 -11.92
C GLU A 210 -22.75 29.27 -10.90
N THR A 211 -23.61 29.04 -9.92
CA THR A 211 -23.45 27.93 -8.97
C THR A 211 -24.47 26.85 -9.27
N VAL A 212 -24.00 25.62 -9.46
CA VAL A 212 -24.83 24.44 -9.69
C VAL A 212 -24.65 23.47 -8.53
N THR A 213 -25.75 22.89 -8.05
CA THR A 213 -25.68 21.82 -7.05
C THR A 213 -25.73 20.46 -7.74
N VAL A 214 -24.75 19.61 -7.43
CA VAL A 214 -24.69 18.21 -7.84
C VAL A 214 -24.90 17.34 -6.61
N ARG A 215 -25.90 16.46 -6.66
CA ARG A 215 -26.13 15.46 -5.63
C ARG A 215 -25.39 14.18 -5.97
N VAL A 216 -24.62 13.70 -5.02
CA VAL A 216 -23.87 12.46 -5.10
C VAL A 216 -24.46 11.48 -4.10
N GLY A 217 -24.74 10.26 -4.54
CA GLY A 217 -25.28 9.23 -3.66
C GLY A 217 -24.93 7.83 -4.12
N ALA A 218 -25.73 6.88 -3.63
CA ALA A 218 -25.70 5.51 -4.13
C ALA A 218 -27.11 4.99 -4.35
N ASP A 219 -27.27 4.11 -5.34
CA ASP A 219 -28.49 3.36 -5.54
C ASP A 219 -28.58 2.11 -4.63
N ASP A 220 -29.66 1.35 -4.76
CA ASP A 220 -29.90 0.13 -3.98
C ASP A 220 -28.85 -0.98 -4.23
N THR A 221 -28.10 -0.90 -5.32
CA THR A 221 -27.00 -1.82 -5.64
C THR A 221 -25.66 -1.35 -5.07
N GLY A 222 -25.62 -0.16 -4.46
CA GLY A 222 -24.41 0.48 -3.96
C GLY A 222 -23.61 1.19 -5.06
N TRP A 223 -24.14 1.30 -6.28
CA TRP A 223 -23.49 2.04 -7.36
C TRP A 223 -23.64 3.55 -7.17
N THR A 224 -22.65 4.32 -7.61
CA THR A 224 -22.67 5.78 -7.47
C THR A 224 -23.70 6.39 -8.40
N THR A 225 -24.50 7.31 -7.88
CA THR A 225 -25.42 8.15 -8.66
C THR A 225 -25.00 9.62 -8.58
N LEU A 226 -25.18 10.34 -9.70
CA LEU A 226 -24.95 11.77 -9.81
C LEU A 226 -26.22 12.42 -10.41
N ASP A 227 -26.74 13.46 -9.76
CA ASP A 227 -27.93 14.20 -10.20
C ASP A 227 -27.68 15.72 -10.16
N GLY A 228 -28.04 16.43 -11.22
CA GLY A 228 -27.79 17.88 -11.35
C GLY A 228 -28.08 18.42 -12.76
N PRO A 229 -28.39 19.73 -12.89
CA PRO A 229 -28.93 20.33 -14.12
C PRO A 229 -27.97 20.40 -15.31
N LEU A 230 -26.65 20.29 -15.07
CA LEU A 230 -25.61 20.35 -16.11
C LEU A 230 -24.83 19.03 -16.27
N LEU A 231 -25.30 17.95 -15.65
CA LEU A 231 -24.67 16.65 -15.80
C LEU A 231 -25.16 15.96 -17.07
N ALA A 232 -24.21 15.39 -17.82
CA ALA A 232 -24.49 14.57 -18.99
C ALA A 232 -23.59 13.33 -18.95
N GLY A 233 -24.11 12.22 -19.46
CA GLY A 233 -23.41 10.92 -19.46
C GLY A 233 -23.78 10.03 -18.28
N GLU A 234 -23.40 8.76 -18.39
CA GLU A 234 -23.55 7.78 -17.31
C GLU A 234 -22.28 7.72 -16.46
N VAL A 235 -22.44 7.41 -15.18
CA VAL A 235 -21.31 7.21 -14.25
C VAL A 235 -20.54 5.95 -14.66
N GLU A 236 -19.28 6.14 -15.03
CA GLU A 236 -18.37 5.06 -15.41
C GLU A 236 -17.80 4.35 -14.16
N PRO A 237 -17.21 3.15 -14.33
CA PRO A 237 -16.60 2.43 -13.21
C PRO A 237 -15.47 3.20 -12.50
N LEU A 238 -14.69 4.00 -13.23
CA LEU A 238 -13.67 4.85 -12.61
C LEU A 238 -14.31 5.95 -11.75
N ASP A 239 -15.30 6.64 -12.29
CA ASP A 239 -16.04 7.69 -11.57
C ASP A 239 -16.64 7.15 -10.27
N HIS A 240 -17.24 5.95 -10.32
CA HIS A 240 -17.77 5.28 -9.12
C HIS A 240 -16.69 5.13 -8.05
N LEU A 241 -15.52 4.58 -8.41
CA LEU A 241 -14.44 4.33 -7.47
C LEU A 241 -13.83 5.62 -6.90
N GLU A 242 -13.63 6.63 -7.75
CA GLU A 242 -13.08 7.94 -7.33
C GLU A 242 -14.04 8.69 -6.41
N VAL A 243 -15.33 8.70 -6.74
CA VAL A 243 -16.36 9.29 -5.88
C VAL A 243 -16.40 8.56 -4.53
N ARG A 244 -16.36 7.22 -4.51
CA ARG A 244 -16.33 6.46 -3.25
C ARG A 244 -15.09 6.79 -2.42
N ALA A 245 -13.91 6.89 -3.03
CA ALA A 245 -12.69 7.29 -2.34
C ALA A 245 -12.80 8.72 -1.76
N ALA A 246 -13.41 9.66 -2.48
CA ALA A 246 -13.64 11.02 -2.01
C ALA A 246 -14.63 11.06 -0.83
N LEU A 247 -15.73 10.31 -0.90
CA LEU A 247 -16.68 10.19 0.21
C LEU A 247 -16.04 9.58 1.46
N ASP A 248 -15.12 8.61 1.31
CA ASP A 248 -14.35 8.06 2.43
C ASP A 248 -13.42 9.11 3.07
N VAL A 249 -12.80 9.99 2.27
CA VAL A 249 -12.01 11.11 2.78
C VAL A 249 -12.88 12.06 3.60
N LEU A 250 -14.04 12.46 3.06
CA LEU A 250 -15.00 13.33 3.76
C LEU A 250 -15.50 12.67 5.05
N ALA A 251 -15.81 11.39 5.02
CA ALA A 251 -16.23 10.61 6.18
C ALA A 251 -15.17 10.63 7.29
N ARG A 252 -13.89 10.47 6.95
CA ARG A 252 -12.78 10.57 7.92
C ARG A 252 -12.66 11.97 8.50
N VAL A 253 -12.84 13.02 7.70
CA VAL A 253 -12.82 14.41 8.18
C VAL A 253 -13.98 14.64 9.14
N ALA A 254 -15.21 14.35 8.73
CA ALA A 254 -16.41 14.52 9.55
C ALA A 254 -16.29 13.76 10.87
N THR A 255 -15.86 12.49 10.83
CA THR A 255 -15.67 11.65 12.02
C THR A 255 -14.76 12.30 13.08
N ARG A 256 -13.67 12.96 12.66
CA ARG A 256 -12.74 13.62 13.61
C ARG A 256 -13.41 14.76 14.39
N HIS A 257 -14.41 15.40 13.80
CA HIS A 257 -15.12 16.52 14.39
C HIS A 257 -16.44 16.12 15.06
N LEU A 258 -16.84 14.85 15.00
CA LEU A 258 -17.98 14.36 15.76
C LEU A 258 -17.68 14.40 17.27
N VAL A 259 -18.66 14.86 18.03
CA VAL A 259 -18.65 14.74 19.49
C VAL A 259 -18.69 13.28 19.92
N GLU A 260 -18.15 12.94 21.09
CA GLU A 260 -18.07 11.54 21.56
C GLU A 260 -19.45 10.85 21.68
N GLY A 261 -20.49 11.61 22.01
CA GLY A 261 -21.87 11.11 22.04
C GLY A 261 -22.43 10.69 20.67
N ALA A 262 -21.81 11.14 19.57
CA ALA A 262 -22.17 10.74 18.21
C ALA A 262 -21.36 9.52 17.72
N LYS A 263 -20.26 9.17 18.40
CA LYS A 263 -19.41 7.99 18.09
C LYS A 263 -19.78 6.76 18.91
N THR A 264 -20.67 6.90 19.88
CA THR A 264 -21.07 5.78 20.72
C THR A 264 -21.98 4.86 19.92
N GLU A 265 -21.57 3.61 19.76
CA GLU A 265 -22.41 2.56 19.19
C GLU A 265 -23.71 2.50 19.99
N ARG A 266 -24.80 3.05 19.44
CA ARG A 266 -26.15 2.69 19.90
C ARG A 266 -26.36 1.25 19.44
N ARG A 267 -25.83 0.29 20.20
CA ARG A 267 -26.25 -1.11 20.09
C ARG A 267 -27.78 -1.12 20.19
N LYS A 268 -28.45 -1.32 19.06
CA LYS A 268 -29.90 -1.59 19.05
C LYS A 268 -30.24 -2.90 19.79
N ASP A 269 -29.23 -3.71 20.11
CA ASP A 269 -29.37 -4.97 20.85
C ASP A 269 -29.13 -4.86 22.36
N ALA A 270 -28.83 -3.67 22.89
CA ALA A 270 -28.74 -3.49 24.34
C ALA A 270 -30.15 -3.24 24.91
N LEU A 271 -30.78 -4.31 25.40
CA LEU A 271 -32.00 -4.21 26.20
C LEU A 271 -31.80 -3.22 27.37
N PRO A 272 -32.80 -2.37 27.68
CA PRO A 272 -32.70 -1.43 28.80
C PRO A 272 -32.41 -2.20 30.10
N GLY A 273 -31.31 -1.86 30.78
CA GLY A 273 -30.96 -2.44 32.09
C GLY A 273 -29.85 -3.51 32.10
N SER A 274 -29.17 -3.77 30.99
CA SER A 274 -28.00 -4.67 31.02
C SER A 274 -26.84 -4.01 31.78
N PRO A 275 -26.26 -4.65 32.81
CA PRO A 275 -25.23 -4.03 33.63
C PRO A 275 -23.90 -3.91 32.86
N PRO A 276 -23.07 -2.90 33.17
CA PRO A 276 -21.83 -2.66 32.43
C PRO A 276 -20.88 -3.87 32.54
N PRO A 277 -20.06 -4.12 31.50
CA PRO A 277 -19.13 -5.24 31.49
C PRO A 277 -18.14 -5.09 32.63
N ARG A 278 -18.07 -6.09 33.50
CA ARG A 278 -17.06 -6.15 34.57
C ARG A 278 -15.70 -6.39 33.91
N HIS A 279 -14.84 -5.38 33.93
CA HIS A 279 -13.42 -5.58 33.67
C HIS A 279 -12.85 -6.50 34.77
N ARG A 280 -12.55 -7.76 34.42
CA ARG A 280 -11.73 -8.62 35.29
C ARG A 280 -10.29 -8.16 35.17
N PHE A 281 -9.84 -7.41 36.16
CA PHE A 281 -8.43 -7.15 36.40
C PHE A 281 -8.00 -7.96 37.62
N THR A 282 -7.21 -9.01 37.42
CA THR A 282 -6.00 -9.33 38.22
C THR A 282 -5.38 -10.66 37.76
N PRO A 283 -4.14 -10.65 37.25
CA PRO A 283 -3.27 -11.83 37.31
C PRO A 283 -2.73 -12.01 38.73
N SER A 284 -2.75 -13.26 39.19
CA SER A 284 -2.28 -13.72 40.50
C SER A 284 -0.75 -13.71 40.56
N ASN A 285 -0.20 -13.13 41.63
CA ASN A 285 1.16 -13.36 42.10
C ASN A 285 1.08 -13.70 43.58
N GLU A 286 1.14 -15.00 43.90
CA GLU A 286 1.77 -15.60 45.08
C GLU A 286 2.18 -17.02 44.73
#